data_AF-A0A6I2F836-F1
#
_entry.id   AF-A0A6I2F836-F1
#
_cell.length_a   1.000
_cell.length_b   1.000
_cell.length_c   1.000
_cell.angle_alpha   90.00
_cell.angle_beta   90.00
_cell.angle_gamma   90.00
#
_symmetry.space_group_name_H-M   'P 1'
#
loop_
_entity.id
_entity.type
_entity.pdbx_description
1 polymer ?
#
loop_
_entity_poly.entity_id
_entity_poly.type
_entity_poly.pdbx_seq_one_letter_code
_entity_poly.pdbx_strand_id
1 'polypeptide(L)'
;MSIIVDFPLRGEGWMAVTTPAHRVPSHGTDLLGQRFAFDFVKVDRRRGVHVHPASAWQTETVGGRARDGYAWGEPIHAPFDGVVVAASDGLAEREWVNPFREFFRAARTAITFTPERIGEVLGNHVILQATDAPGLRRGAASASSGGAPGGATGDVYAGFAHLVPGSVAVSVGDRVATGDVLGRVGHTGNSTSPHLHFQLMDSPDLMRAEGIPCAFRAYEVERDGAWHPVADGVPGRRERLRFG
;
A
#
# COMPACT_ATOMS: atom_id res chain seq x y z
N MET A 1 -14.18 14.06 0.29
CA MET A 1 -14.42 13.61 -1.09
C MET A 1 -13.22 12.78 -1.49
N SER A 2 -13.41 11.58 -2.02
CA SER A 2 -12.29 10.68 -2.35
C SER A 2 -12.00 10.67 -3.83
N ILE A 3 -10.74 10.47 -4.15
CA ILE A 3 -10.25 10.21 -5.50
C ILE A 3 -10.42 8.70 -5.80
N ILE A 4 -11.10 8.38 -6.90
CA ILE A 4 -11.40 6.99 -7.30
C ILE A 4 -10.33 6.49 -8.27
N VAL A 5 -9.70 5.36 -7.92
CA VAL A 5 -8.65 4.70 -8.73
C VAL A 5 -8.93 3.21 -8.92
N ASP A 6 -8.24 2.56 -9.83
CA ASP A 6 -8.30 1.09 -9.95
C ASP A 6 -7.53 0.41 -8.83
N PHE A 7 -7.92 -0.82 -8.47
CA PHE A 7 -7.23 -1.57 -7.43
C PHE A 7 -5.81 -1.95 -7.91
N PRO A 8 -4.73 -1.75 -7.13
CA PRO A 8 -3.36 -1.99 -7.60
C PRO A 8 -2.94 -3.48 -7.56
N LEU A 9 -3.81 -4.36 -7.06
CA LEU A 9 -3.55 -5.79 -6.83
C LEU A 9 -4.58 -6.65 -7.56
N ARG A 10 -4.28 -7.93 -7.79
CA ARG A 10 -5.14 -8.89 -8.51
C ARG A 10 -5.25 -10.21 -7.73
N GLY A 11 -6.32 -10.98 -7.97
CA GLY A 11 -6.59 -12.28 -7.35
C GLY A 11 -7.31 -12.20 -6.00
N GLU A 12 -7.47 -13.36 -5.35
CA GLU A 12 -8.11 -13.55 -4.04
C GLU A 12 -7.09 -13.51 -2.89
N GLY A 13 -7.60 -13.18 -1.70
CA GLY A 13 -6.90 -13.40 -0.44
C GLY A 13 -6.22 -12.15 0.08
N TRP A 14 -6.47 -11.00 -0.54
CA TRP A 14 -5.98 -9.72 -0.06
C TRP A 14 -6.74 -9.28 1.18
N MET A 15 -6.09 -8.52 2.05
CA MET A 15 -6.70 -7.97 3.25
C MET A 15 -6.09 -6.60 3.56
N ALA A 16 -6.95 -5.61 3.77
CA ALA A 16 -6.53 -4.30 4.27
C ALA A 16 -6.34 -4.38 5.80
N VAL A 17 -5.09 -4.41 6.27
CA VAL A 17 -4.80 -4.46 7.72
C VAL A 17 -4.70 -3.07 8.33
N THR A 18 -4.25 -2.10 7.53
CA THR A 18 -4.26 -0.67 7.80
C THR A 18 -5.06 0.02 6.70
N THR A 19 -6.05 0.83 7.08
CA THR A 19 -6.97 1.50 6.13
C THR A 19 -7.59 2.75 6.77
N PRO A 20 -7.80 3.83 6.00
CA PRO A 20 -8.52 5.01 6.46
C PRO A 20 -9.97 4.75 6.84
N ALA A 21 -10.59 3.64 6.38
CA ALA A 21 -11.95 3.26 6.79
C ALA A 21 -12.04 2.93 8.29
N HIS A 22 -10.92 2.64 8.95
CA HIS A 22 -10.89 2.33 10.38
C HIS A 22 -10.45 3.50 11.25
N ARG A 23 -9.44 4.25 10.82
CA ARG A 23 -8.87 5.39 11.54
C ARG A 23 -8.21 6.34 10.55
N VAL A 24 -8.31 7.65 10.82
CA VAL A 24 -7.55 8.70 10.14
C VAL A 24 -6.81 9.53 11.21
N PRO A 25 -5.49 9.76 11.08
CA PRO A 25 -4.57 9.19 10.09
C PRO A 25 -4.44 7.67 10.22
N SER A 26 -4.43 6.94 9.11
CA SER A 26 -4.50 5.46 9.14
C SER A 26 -3.28 4.81 9.79
N HIS A 27 -2.12 5.45 9.66
CA HIS A 27 -0.85 5.02 10.28
C HIS A 27 -0.50 5.84 11.54
N GLY A 28 -1.46 6.61 12.08
CA GLY A 28 -1.27 7.41 13.30
C GLY A 28 -0.42 8.68 13.13
N THR A 29 -0.06 9.03 11.89
CA THR A 29 0.70 10.23 11.54
C THR A 29 0.25 10.78 10.19
N ASP A 30 0.35 12.10 10.03
CA ASP A 30 0.12 12.81 8.77
C ASP A 30 1.42 12.96 7.94
N LEU A 31 2.58 12.68 8.54
CA LEU A 31 3.88 12.79 7.88
C LEU A 31 3.99 11.80 6.70
N LEU A 32 4.76 12.17 5.68
CA LEU A 32 5.03 11.33 4.50
C LEU A 32 3.80 11.07 3.62
N GLY A 33 2.79 11.96 3.66
CA GLY A 33 1.57 11.82 2.86
C GLY A 33 0.69 10.62 3.21
N GLN A 34 0.96 9.94 4.33
CA GLN A 34 0.35 8.63 4.63
C GLN A 34 -0.98 8.72 5.41
N ARG A 35 -1.57 9.92 5.53
CA ARG A 35 -2.82 10.17 6.28
C ARG A 35 -3.94 9.20 5.92
N PHE A 36 -4.04 8.85 4.63
CA PHE A 36 -5.05 7.93 4.09
C PHE A 36 -4.44 6.69 3.43
N ALA A 37 -3.21 6.30 3.82
CA ALA A 37 -2.53 5.16 3.24
C ALA A 37 -3.16 3.82 3.64
N PHE A 38 -2.82 2.78 2.88
CA PHE A 38 -3.28 1.41 3.03
C PHE A 38 -2.09 0.45 3.13
N ASP A 39 -2.24 -0.56 4.00
CA ASP A 39 -1.39 -1.75 3.99
C ASP A 39 -2.22 -2.95 3.55
N PHE A 40 -1.85 -3.54 2.42
CA PHE A 40 -2.46 -4.75 1.89
C PHE A 40 -1.55 -5.95 2.07
N VAL A 41 -2.02 -6.95 2.82
CA VAL A 41 -1.37 -8.25 2.95
C VAL A 41 -2.18 -9.31 2.20
N LYS A 42 -1.54 -10.42 1.84
CA LYS A 42 -2.22 -11.61 1.34
C LYS A 42 -2.28 -12.67 2.44
N VAL A 43 -3.44 -13.27 2.65
CA VAL A 43 -3.72 -14.22 3.72
C VAL A 43 -4.33 -15.50 3.16
N ASP A 44 -4.10 -16.62 3.84
CA ASP A 44 -4.83 -17.85 3.55
C ASP A 44 -6.26 -17.84 4.11
N ARG A 45 -6.92 -19.00 4.10
CA ARG A 45 -8.32 -19.18 4.52
C ARG A 45 -8.51 -19.37 6.02
N ARG A 46 -7.43 -19.44 6.81
CA ARG A 46 -7.54 -19.55 8.27
C ARG A 46 -8.12 -18.26 8.83
N ARG A 47 -8.95 -18.37 9.88
CA ARG A 47 -9.53 -17.20 10.55
C ARG A 47 -8.42 -16.38 11.22
N GLY A 48 -8.23 -15.15 10.76
CA GLY A 48 -7.24 -14.23 11.31
C GLY A 48 -6.38 -13.60 10.22
N VAL A 49 -5.24 -13.04 10.61
CA VAL A 49 -4.26 -12.45 9.69
C VAL A 49 -3.07 -13.40 9.59
N HIS A 50 -3.16 -14.35 8.67
CA HIS A 50 -2.13 -15.37 8.45
C HIS A 50 -1.43 -15.13 7.11
N VAL A 51 -0.31 -14.40 7.16
CA VAL A 51 0.43 -13.93 5.96
C VAL A 51 1.53 -14.89 5.49
N HIS A 52 1.75 -15.98 6.23
CA HIS A 52 2.82 -16.95 5.99
C HIS A 52 2.30 -18.37 6.25
N PRO A 53 2.75 -19.39 5.50
CA PRO A 53 2.37 -20.79 5.69
C PRO A 53 2.85 -21.40 7.02
N ALA A 54 3.68 -20.69 7.78
CA ALA A 54 4.19 -21.17 9.05
C ALA A 54 3.07 -21.19 10.10
N SER A 55 3.28 -21.96 11.16
CA SER A 55 2.38 -21.90 12.32
C SER A 55 2.42 -20.50 12.95
N ALA A 56 1.32 -20.06 13.57
CA ALA A 56 1.29 -18.78 14.26
C ALA A 56 2.41 -18.68 15.31
N TRP A 57 2.65 -19.77 16.06
CA TRP A 57 3.75 -19.85 17.01
C TRP A 57 5.12 -19.60 16.35
N GLN A 58 5.40 -20.25 15.21
CA GLN A 58 6.66 -20.04 14.51
C GLN A 58 6.77 -18.59 14.00
N THR A 59 5.72 -18.05 13.40
CA THR A 59 5.69 -16.67 12.89
C THR A 59 5.90 -15.64 14.00
N GLU A 60 5.35 -15.87 15.19
CA GLU A 60 5.42 -14.97 16.35
C GLU A 60 6.70 -15.11 17.18
N THR A 61 7.46 -16.20 17.04
CA THR A 61 8.67 -16.45 17.86
C THR A 61 9.96 -16.50 17.05
N VAL A 62 10.02 -17.36 16.03
CA VAL A 62 11.23 -17.61 15.24
C VAL A 62 11.25 -16.70 14.01
N GLY A 63 10.09 -16.50 13.40
CA GLY A 63 9.95 -15.87 12.10
C GLY A 63 9.96 -16.87 10.94
N GLY A 64 10.11 -16.33 9.73
CA GLY A 64 10.13 -17.09 8.50
C GLY A 64 10.84 -16.33 7.39
N ARG A 65 10.99 -16.96 6.22
CA ARG A 65 11.59 -16.26 5.08
C ARG A 65 10.58 -15.29 4.49
N ALA A 66 11.03 -14.08 4.16
CA ALA A 66 10.16 -13.09 3.52
C ALA A 66 9.53 -13.65 2.24
N ARG A 67 10.32 -14.38 1.45
CA ARG A 67 9.87 -15.00 0.19
C ARG A 67 8.80 -16.09 0.30
N ASP A 68 8.59 -16.62 1.50
CA ASP A 68 7.58 -17.65 1.74
C ASP A 68 6.22 -17.02 2.14
N GLY A 69 6.17 -15.70 2.37
CA GLY A 69 4.94 -14.97 2.66
C GLY A 69 4.02 -14.91 1.44
N TYR A 70 2.71 -15.03 1.64
CA TYR A 70 1.75 -15.18 0.54
C TYR A 70 1.71 -13.97 -0.40
N ALA A 71 1.99 -12.76 0.09
CA ALA A 71 2.01 -11.55 -0.73
C ALA A 71 3.30 -11.40 -1.53
N TRP A 72 4.37 -12.10 -1.16
CA TRP A 72 5.68 -11.93 -1.76
C TRP A 72 5.65 -12.24 -3.27
N GLY A 73 6.21 -11.35 -4.08
CA GLY A 73 6.33 -11.51 -5.52
C GLY A 73 5.05 -11.24 -6.31
N GLU A 74 3.93 -10.95 -5.64
CA GLU A 74 2.67 -10.61 -6.29
C GLU A 74 2.80 -9.29 -7.09
N PRO A 75 2.23 -9.22 -8.31
CA PRO A 75 2.36 -8.06 -9.17
C PRO A 75 1.58 -6.85 -8.65
N ILE A 76 2.21 -5.68 -8.73
CA ILE A 76 1.63 -4.37 -8.42
C ILE A 76 1.32 -3.67 -9.74
N HIS A 77 0.11 -3.14 -9.89
CA HIS A 77 -0.36 -2.53 -11.12
C HIS A 77 -0.64 -1.04 -10.95
N ALA A 78 -0.44 -0.27 -12.01
CA ALA A 78 -0.79 1.13 -12.08
C ALA A 78 -2.31 1.32 -11.88
N PRO A 79 -2.75 2.13 -10.90
CA PRO A 79 -4.15 2.31 -10.58
C PRO A 79 -4.83 3.39 -11.45
N PHE A 80 -4.05 4.08 -12.29
CA PHE A 80 -4.49 5.07 -13.28
C PHE A 80 -3.37 5.29 -14.32
N ASP A 81 -3.70 5.95 -15.42
CA ASP A 81 -2.72 6.41 -16.41
C ASP A 81 -1.82 7.49 -15.82
N GLY A 82 -0.50 7.37 -16.02
CA GLY A 82 0.44 8.26 -15.34
C GLY A 82 1.86 8.27 -15.90
N VAL A 83 2.70 9.08 -15.24
CA VAL A 83 4.14 9.17 -15.47
C VAL A 83 4.88 8.80 -14.20
N VAL A 84 5.89 7.93 -14.31
CA VAL A 84 6.74 7.56 -13.18
C VAL A 84 7.67 8.72 -12.85
N VAL A 85 7.56 9.27 -11.65
CA VAL A 85 8.34 10.42 -11.19
C VAL A 85 9.42 10.06 -10.17
N ALA A 86 9.33 8.88 -9.55
CA ALA A 86 10.41 8.28 -8.77
C ALA A 86 10.35 6.75 -8.88
N ALA A 87 11.53 6.12 -8.91
CA ALA A 87 11.68 4.68 -8.87
C ALA A 87 12.98 4.33 -8.13
N SER A 88 12.93 3.37 -7.21
CA SER A 88 14.08 2.87 -6.48
C SER A 88 14.03 1.35 -6.41
N ASP A 89 15.10 0.69 -6.83
CA ASP A 89 15.19 -0.78 -6.88
C ASP A 89 16.53 -1.34 -6.35
N GLY A 90 17.29 -0.50 -5.64
CA GLY A 90 18.66 -0.81 -5.21
C GLY A 90 18.78 -1.36 -3.78
N LEU A 91 17.72 -1.32 -2.98
CA LEU A 91 17.78 -1.76 -1.58
C LEU A 91 17.65 -3.28 -1.52
N ALA A 92 18.59 -3.92 -0.83
CA ALA A 92 18.57 -5.37 -0.62
C ALA A 92 17.41 -5.81 0.30
N GLU A 93 16.90 -7.01 0.06
CA GLU A 93 15.87 -7.61 0.89
C GLU A 93 16.43 -8.20 2.18
N ARG A 94 15.63 -8.14 3.25
CA ARG A 94 15.86 -8.93 4.46
C ARG A 94 15.28 -10.34 4.26
N GLU A 95 16.16 -11.33 4.12
CA GLU A 95 15.72 -12.71 3.85
C GLU A 95 14.82 -13.30 4.95
N TRP A 96 15.08 -12.96 6.22
CA TRP A 96 14.38 -13.53 7.37
C TRP A 96 13.61 -12.46 8.15
N VAL A 97 12.31 -12.66 8.27
CA VAL A 97 11.40 -11.80 9.03
C VAL A 97 11.29 -12.35 10.44
N ASN A 98 11.90 -11.68 11.42
CA ASN A 98 11.72 -12.02 12.84
C ASN A 98 10.85 -10.96 13.51
N PRO A 99 9.70 -11.32 14.10
CA PRO A 99 8.70 -10.36 14.59
C PRO A 99 9.25 -9.40 15.65
N PHE A 100 10.06 -9.89 16.59
CA PHE A 100 10.67 -9.03 17.61
C PHE A 100 11.67 -8.07 16.97
N ARG A 101 12.56 -8.58 16.11
CA ARG A 101 13.56 -7.75 15.42
C ARG A 101 12.90 -6.68 14.55
N GLU A 102 11.85 -7.03 13.83
CA GLU A 102 11.11 -6.09 12.97
C GLU A 102 10.38 -5.04 13.81
N PHE A 103 9.74 -5.43 14.91
CA PHE A 103 9.12 -4.48 15.83
C PHE A 103 10.14 -3.49 16.41
N PHE A 104 11.29 -3.96 16.91
CA PHE A 104 12.34 -3.09 17.44
C PHE A 104 12.91 -2.15 16.38
N ARG A 105 13.04 -2.62 15.12
CA ARG A 105 13.46 -1.77 14.00
C ARG A 105 12.43 -0.69 13.71
N ALA A 106 11.15 -1.06 13.57
CA ALA A 106 10.08 -0.11 13.31
C ALA A 106 9.98 0.96 14.41
N ALA A 107 10.07 0.55 15.68
CA ALA A 107 10.09 1.47 16.82
C ALA A 107 11.30 2.41 16.79
N ARG A 108 12.50 1.89 16.50
CA ARG A 108 13.72 2.70 16.38
C ARG A 108 13.62 3.70 15.22
N THR A 109 13.10 3.27 14.07
CA THR A 109 12.90 4.15 12.91
C THR A 109 11.92 5.27 13.24
N ALA A 110 10.81 4.97 13.93
CA ALA A 110 9.85 5.99 14.37
C ALA A 110 10.48 7.05 15.30
N ILE A 111 11.45 6.67 16.14
CA ILE A 111 12.13 7.59 17.08
C ILE A 111 13.28 8.36 16.40
N THR A 112 14.01 7.72 15.50
CA THR A 112 15.24 8.26 14.89
C THR A 112 15.05 8.76 13.46
N PHE A 113 13.80 8.97 13.06
CA PHE A 113 13.47 9.37 11.71
C PHE A 113 14.13 10.71 11.37
N THR A 114 14.82 10.74 10.23
CA THR A 114 15.32 11.97 9.61
C THR A 114 14.99 11.94 8.11
N PRO A 115 14.86 13.10 7.45
CA PRO A 115 14.50 13.17 6.04
C PRO A 115 15.44 12.37 5.11
N GLU A 116 16.72 12.26 5.47
CA GLU A 116 17.73 11.55 4.67
C GLU A 116 17.50 10.03 4.63
N ARG A 117 16.70 9.49 5.57
CA ARG A 117 16.43 8.06 5.70
C ARG A 117 15.11 7.61 5.08
N ILE A 118 14.40 8.48 4.37
CA ILE A 118 13.11 8.14 3.74
C ILE A 118 13.25 6.92 2.82
N GLY A 119 14.33 6.82 2.04
CA GLY A 119 14.59 5.65 1.20
C GLY A 119 14.72 4.35 1.99
N GLU A 120 15.27 4.39 3.21
CA GLU A 120 15.33 3.23 4.11
C GLU A 120 13.96 2.88 4.72
N VAL A 121 13.06 3.85 4.82
CA VAL A 121 11.69 3.63 5.32
C VAL A 121 10.84 2.97 4.23
N LEU A 122 10.82 3.54 3.03
CA LEU A 122 10.03 3.01 1.91
C LEU A 122 10.60 1.70 1.38
N GLY A 123 11.92 1.57 1.36
CA GLY A 123 12.60 0.53 0.61
C GLY A 123 12.57 0.79 -0.89
N ASN A 124 12.50 -0.28 -1.68
CA ASN A 124 12.28 -0.17 -3.12
C ASN A 124 10.85 0.30 -3.35
N HIS A 125 10.68 1.27 -4.23
CA HIS A 125 9.42 1.99 -4.36
C HIS A 125 9.24 2.60 -5.76
N VAL A 126 7.99 2.93 -6.06
CA VAL A 126 7.59 3.71 -7.24
C VAL A 126 6.70 4.85 -6.77
N ILE A 127 6.89 6.04 -7.36
CA ILE A 127 5.95 7.17 -7.27
C ILE A 127 5.45 7.48 -8.67
N LEU A 128 4.13 7.47 -8.83
CA LEU A 128 3.43 7.68 -10.10
C LEU A 128 2.60 8.96 -10.04
N GLN A 129 2.80 9.88 -10.97
CA GLN A 129 1.95 11.07 -11.14
C GLN A 129 0.82 10.77 -12.13
N ALA A 130 -0.42 11.11 -11.78
CA ALA A 130 -1.57 10.98 -12.68
C ALA A 130 -1.47 11.98 -13.84
N THR A 131 -1.69 11.54 -15.08
CA THR A 131 -1.70 12.43 -16.25
C THR A 131 -3.05 13.10 -16.52
N ASP A 132 -4.13 12.55 -15.96
CA ASP A 132 -5.49 13.13 -16.02
C ASP A 132 -6.13 13.15 -14.63
N ALA A 133 -5.49 13.89 -13.71
CA ALA A 133 -6.03 14.11 -12.36
C ALA A 133 -7.45 14.71 -12.37
N PRO A 134 -7.83 15.62 -13.29
CA PRO A 134 -9.22 16.09 -13.43
C PRO A 134 -10.21 15.00 -13.86
N GLY A 135 -9.77 14.03 -14.67
CA GLY A 135 -10.56 12.87 -15.10
C GLY A 135 -10.75 11.79 -14.02
N LEU A 136 -9.95 11.82 -12.95
CA LEU A 136 -10.19 10.97 -11.80
C LEU A 136 -11.50 11.36 -11.11
N ARG A 137 -12.45 10.43 -11.11
CA ARG A 137 -13.78 10.66 -10.55
C ARG A 137 -13.66 10.94 -9.06
N ARG A 138 -14.37 11.97 -8.61
CA ARG A 138 -14.52 12.26 -7.19
C ARG A 138 -15.78 11.58 -6.66
N GLY A 139 -15.59 10.60 -5.77
CA GLY A 139 -16.68 9.86 -5.12
C GLY A 139 -17.15 10.51 -3.82
N ALA A 140 -18.45 10.39 -3.54
CA ALA A 140 -18.98 10.61 -2.20
C ALA A 140 -18.61 9.40 -1.32
N ALA A 141 -17.62 9.56 -0.46
CA ALA A 141 -17.26 8.52 0.51
C ALA A 141 -18.37 8.36 1.55
N SER A 142 -18.73 7.10 1.85
CA SER A 142 -19.57 6.76 3.01
C SER A 142 -18.94 7.30 4.29
N ALA A 143 -19.71 8.08 5.05
CA ALA A 143 -19.22 8.96 6.10
C ALA A 143 -18.95 8.25 7.44
N SER A 144 -17.76 8.47 8.02
CA SER A 144 -17.61 8.89 9.43
C SER A 144 -16.15 9.28 9.74
N SER A 145 -15.83 10.57 9.65
CA SER A 145 -14.98 11.33 10.60
C SER A 145 -14.50 12.66 9.98
N GLY A 146 -14.56 13.70 10.82
CA GLY A 146 -13.99 15.06 10.73
C GLY A 146 -13.44 15.58 9.40
N GLY A 147 -13.98 16.73 8.97
CA GLY A 147 -13.65 17.44 7.73
C GLY A 147 -12.16 17.63 7.46
N ALA A 148 -11.78 17.34 6.22
CA ALA A 148 -10.53 17.76 5.61
C ALA A 148 -10.78 19.02 4.76
N PRO A 149 -9.97 20.09 4.89
CA PRO A 149 -9.86 21.09 3.85
C PRO A 149 -9.06 20.51 2.66
N GLY A 150 -9.29 21.02 1.45
CA GLY A 150 -8.46 20.71 0.29
C GLY A 150 -9.11 19.77 -0.72
N GLY A 151 -10.02 20.30 -1.53
CA GLY A 151 -10.40 19.64 -2.79
C GLY A 151 -9.23 19.75 -3.76
N ALA A 152 -8.52 18.64 -4.03
CA ALA A 152 -7.34 18.60 -4.90
C ALA A 152 -7.66 19.07 -6.34
N THR A 153 -7.45 20.35 -6.62
CA THR A 153 -7.31 20.91 -7.98
C THR A 153 -5.86 20.86 -8.46
N GLY A 154 -5.01 20.10 -7.77
CA GLY A 154 -3.58 19.94 -8.05
C GLY A 154 -3.24 18.54 -8.52
N ASP A 155 -1.96 18.31 -8.76
CA ASP A 155 -1.40 17.02 -9.15
C ASP A 155 -1.75 15.93 -8.12
N VAL A 156 -1.95 14.71 -8.61
CA VAL A 156 -2.18 13.52 -7.78
C VAL A 156 -1.04 12.55 -8.02
N TYR A 157 -0.44 12.07 -6.93
CA TYR A 157 0.62 11.08 -6.96
C TYR A 157 0.20 9.83 -6.19
N ALA A 158 0.60 8.66 -6.67
CA ALA A 158 0.47 7.39 -5.97
C ALA A 158 1.84 6.87 -5.55
N GLY A 159 1.97 6.46 -4.29
CA GLY A 159 3.18 5.82 -3.75
C GLY A 159 2.99 4.32 -3.53
N PHE A 160 3.98 3.54 -3.94
CA PHE A 160 4.05 2.08 -3.75
C PHE A 160 5.38 1.74 -3.08
N ALA A 161 5.37 1.13 -1.90
CA ALA A 161 6.61 0.86 -1.14
C ALA A 161 6.80 -0.63 -0.86
N HIS A 162 8.00 -0.96 -0.34
CA HIS A 162 8.42 -2.31 0.03
C HIS A 162 8.54 -3.29 -1.13
N LEU A 163 8.91 -2.84 -2.33
CA LEU A 163 9.02 -3.73 -3.50
C LEU A 163 10.17 -4.73 -3.38
N VAL A 164 10.06 -5.87 -4.08
CA VAL A 164 11.14 -6.86 -4.20
C VAL A 164 12.32 -6.26 -4.97
N PRO A 165 13.58 -6.47 -4.54
CA PRO A 165 14.75 -6.01 -5.28
C PRO A 165 14.84 -6.63 -6.68
N GLY A 166 15.14 -5.81 -7.68
CA GLY A 166 15.21 -6.23 -9.08
C GLY A 166 13.85 -6.46 -9.73
N SER A 167 12.76 -6.04 -9.08
CA SER A 167 11.40 -6.26 -9.60
C SER A 167 10.73 -5.01 -10.15
N VAL A 168 11.29 -3.82 -9.92
CA VAL A 168 10.71 -2.57 -10.43
C VAL A 168 10.79 -2.62 -11.96
N ALA A 169 9.64 -2.60 -12.61
CA ALA A 169 9.50 -2.85 -14.05
C ALA A 169 9.52 -1.56 -14.88
N VAL A 170 9.67 -0.41 -14.24
CA VAL A 170 9.54 0.93 -14.83
C VAL A 170 10.70 1.84 -14.42
N SER A 171 10.98 2.84 -15.24
CA SER A 171 11.99 3.87 -15.01
C SER A 171 11.36 5.26 -14.88
N VAL A 172 12.06 6.18 -14.22
CA VAL A 172 11.62 7.58 -14.13
C VAL A 172 11.46 8.16 -15.54
N GLY A 173 10.32 8.80 -15.80
CA GLY A 173 9.93 9.35 -17.09
C GLY A 173 9.04 8.43 -17.94
N ASP A 174 8.92 7.14 -17.57
CA ASP A 174 8.04 6.21 -18.28
C ASP A 174 6.57 6.63 -18.13
N ARG A 175 5.83 6.50 -19.23
CA ARG A 175 4.37 6.58 -19.23
C ARG A 175 3.79 5.18 -19.06
N VAL A 176 2.83 5.05 -18.17
CA VAL A 176 2.12 3.79 -17.92
C VAL A 176 0.62 3.98 -18.10
N ALA A 177 -0.04 2.94 -18.59
CA ALA A 177 -1.49 2.84 -18.62
C ALA A 177 -2.00 2.16 -17.35
N THR A 178 -3.27 2.44 -17.01
CA THR A 178 -3.98 1.74 -15.94
C THR A 178 -3.90 0.23 -16.15
N GLY A 179 -3.44 -0.49 -15.13
CA GLY A 179 -3.23 -1.94 -15.19
C GLY A 179 -1.84 -2.40 -15.60
N ASP A 180 -0.94 -1.52 -16.02
CA ASP A 180 0.46 -1.89 -16.29
C ASP A 180 1.18 -2.31 -15.01
N VAL A 181 2.07 -3.30 -15.11
CA VAL A 181 2.85 -3.78 -13.95
C VAL A 181 3.98 -2.80 -13.62
N LEU A 182 4.01 -2.33 -12.37
CA LEU A 182 5.03 -1.42 -11.85
C LEU A 182 6.18 -2.17 -11.14
N GLY A 183 5.87 -3.33 -10.56
CA GLY A 183 6.84 -4.17 -9.88
C GLY A 183 6.16 -5.26 -9.06
N ARG A 184 6.84 -5.77 -8.03
CA ARG A 184 6.32 -6.87 -7.19
C ARG A 184 6.39 -6.57 -5.70
N VAL A 185 5.38 -7.01 -4.95
CA VAL A 185 5.29 -6.87 -3.50
C VAL A 185 6.44 -7.60 -2.80
N GLY A 186 7.19 -6.89 -1.96
CA GLY A 186 8.32 -7.43 -1.20
C GLY A 186 8.26 -7.03 0.26
N HIS A 187 9.43 -6.85 0.88
CA HIS A 187 9.57 -6.53 2.31
C HIS A 187 10.73 -5.54 2.60
N THR A 188 11.25 -4.89 1.57
CA THR A 188 12.36 -3.93 1.69
C THR A 188 11.97 -2.72 2.54
N GLY A 189 12.95 -2.08 3.17
CA GLY A 189 12.74 -0.89 3.98
C GLY A 189 12.18 -1.16 5.39
N ASN A 190 11.28 -0.32 5.89
CA ASN A 190 10.69 -0.45 7.22
C ASN A 190 9.32 -1.15 7.16
N SER A 191 9.35 -2.44 6.82
CA SER A 191 8.19 -3.32 6.78
C SER A 191 8.27 -4.39 7.88
N THR A 192 7.13 -4.94 8.33
CA THR A 192 7.06 -6.02 9.35
C THR A 192 6.69 -7.40 8.79
N SER A 193 6.20 -7.46 7.55
CA SER A 193 5.97 -8.67 6.75
C SER A 193 5.74 -8.28 5.29
N PRO A 194 5.83 -9.20 4.30
CA PRO A 194 5.56 -8.84 2.91
C PRO A 194 4.15 -8.27 2.72
N HIS A 195 4.06 -7.02 2.23
CA HIS A 195 2.81 -6.30 2.02
C HIS A 195 3.01 -5.15 1.03
N LEU A 196 1.92 -4.67 0.42
CA LEU A 196 1.93 -3.42 -0.33
C LEU A 196 1.50 -2.28 0.58
N HIS A 197 2.38 -1.30 0.81
CA HIS A 197 1.99 0.03 1.27
C HIS A 197 1.59 0.87 0.05
N PHE A 198 0.37 1.41 0.07
CA PHE A 198 -0.20 2.21 -1.01
C PHE A 198 -0.80 3.51 -0.48
N GLN A 199 -0.56 4.63 -1.15
CA GLN A 199 -1.16 5.92 -0.77
C GLN A 199 -1.34 6.86 -1.95
N LEU A 200 -2.30 7.79 -1.85
CA LEU A 200 -2.39 8.96 -2.71
C LEU A 200 -1.93 10.21 -1.97
N MET A 201 -1.30 11.12 -2.69
CA MET A 201 -0.71 12.34 -2.16
C MET A 201 -0.69 13.47 -3.19
N ASP A 202 -0.52 14.71 -2.73
CA ASP A 202 -0.54 15.93 -3.56
C ASP A 202 0.85 16.41 -4.04
N SER A 203 1.92 15.72 -3.63
CA SER A 203 3.31 16.03 -3.98
C SER A 203 4.15 14.76 -4.06
N PRO A 204 5.16 14.67 -4.94
CA PRO A 204 6.11 13.56 -4.94
C PRO A 204 7.17 13.70 -3.84
N ASP A 205 7.31 14.89 -3.25
CA ASP A 205 8.17 15.15 -2.10
C ASP A 205 7.45 14.73 -0.81
N LEU A 206 7.77 13.51 -0.34
CA LEU A 206 7.14 12.93 0.85
C LEU A 206 7.29 13.79 2.10
N MET A 207 8.32 14.63 2.22
CA MET A 207 8.47 15.49 3.40
C MET A 207 7.44 16.62 3.46
N ARG A 208 6.83 16.95 2.30
CA ARG A 208 5.85 18.02 2.16
C ARG A 208 4.47 17.53 1.76
N ALA A 209 4.39 16.30 1.28
CA ALA A 209 3.17 15.69 0.77
C ALA A 209 2.08 15.58 1.84
N GLU A 210 0.89 16.04 1.51
CA GLU A 210 -0.34 15.74 2.23
C GLU A 210 -1.04 14.53 1.61
N GLY A 211 -1.61 13.68 2.46
CA GLY A 211 -2.34 12.50 2.00
C GLY A 211 -3.69 12.88 1.40
N ILE A 212 -4.03 12.27 0.26
CA ILE A 212 -5.31 12.45 -0.42
C ILE A 212 -6.24 11.26 -0.13
N PRO A 213 -7.51 11.47 0.25
CA PRO A 213 -8.46 10.38 0.43
C PRO A 213 -8.65 9.57 -0.87
N CYS A 214 -8.52 8.26 -0.79
CA CYS A 214 -8.60 7.35 -1.92
C CYS A 214 -9.75 6.35 -1.74
N ALA A 215 -10.43 6.02 -2.83
CA ALA A 215 -11.38 4.91 -2.94
C ALA A 215 -11.05 4.09 -4.19
N PHE A 216 -11.46 2.82 -4.21
CA PHE A 216 -11.20 1.93 -5.34
C PHE A 216 -12.47 1.73 -6.16
N ARG A 217 -12.33 1.84 -7.48
CA ARG A 217 -13.42 1.77 -8.47
C ARG A 217 -14.26 0.51 -8.33
N ALA A 218 -13.60 -0.63 -8.18
CA ALA A 218 -14.26 -1.91 -8.00
C ALA A 218 -13.38 -2.87 -7.20
N TYR A 219 -13.99 -3.71 -6.38
CA TYR A 219 -13.41 -4.92 -5.78
C TYR A 219 -14.55 -5.77 -5.21
N GLU A 220 -14.26 -6.97 -4.74
CA GLU A 220 -15.22 -7.80 -4.01
C GLU A 220 -14.75 -8.06 -2.60
N VAL A 221 -15.69 -8.09 -1.66
CA VAL A 221 -15.45 -8.42 -0.25
C VAL A 221 -16.14 -9.74 0.11
N GLU A 222 -15.44 -10.59 0.86
CA GLU A 222 -16.00 -11.83 1.39
C GLU A 222 -16.85 -11.54 2.65
N ARG A 223 -18.15 -11.84 2.59
CA ARG A 223 -19.10 -11.75 3.72
C ARG A 223 -19.97 -13.00 3.74
N ASP A 224 -20.03 -13.65 4.91
CA ASP A 224 -20.80 -14.88 5.13
C ASP A 224 -20.50 -15.99 4.11
N GLY A 225 -19.22 -16.10 3.71
CA GLY A 225 -18.75 -17.09 2.74
C GLY A 225 -19.09 -16.80 1.27
N ALA A 226 -19.64 -15.62 0.97
CA ALA A 226 -19.95 -15.16 -0.38
C ALA A 226 -19.17 -13.88 -0.72
N TRP A 227 -18.87 -13.69 -2.00
CA TRP A 227 -18.23 -12.48 -2.52
C TRP A 227 -19.29 -11.46 -2.91
N HIS A 228 -19.14 -10.23 -2.42
CA HIS A 228 -20.05 -9.12 -2.68
C HIS A 228 -19.31 -8.00 -3.40
N PRO A 229 -19.82 -7.50 -4.54
CA PRO A 229 -19.20 -6.41 -5.26
C PRO A 229 -19.28 -5.11 -4.47
N VAL A 230 -18.22 -4.33 -4.52
CA VAL A 230 -18.13 -2.97 -4.00
C VAL A 230 -17.64 -2.08 -5.12
N ALA A 231 -18.35 -0.97 -5.35
CA ALA A 231 -17.96 0.06 -6.31
C ALA A 231 -17.61 1.36 -5.57
N ASP A 232 -16.61 2.07 -6.08
CA ASP A 232 -16.13 3.38 -5.58
C ASP A 232 -15.95 3.40 -4.04
N GLY A 233 -15.44 2.29 -3.49
CA GLY A 233 -15.44 2.01 -2.05
C GLY A 233 -14.05 2.02 -1.40
N VAL A 234 -14.03 2.15 -0.08
CA VAL A 234 -12.82 2.05 0.74
C VAL A 234 -12.87 0.73 1.52
N PRO A 235 -11.91 -0.20 1.32
CA PRO A 235 -11.88 -1.46 2.05
C PRO A 235 -11.83 -1.25 3.56
N GLY A 236 -12.70 -1.95 4.28
CA GLY A 236 -12.74 -2.01 5.72
C GLY A 236 -11.56 -2.80 6.30
N ARG A 237 -11.24 -2.53 7.55
CA ARG A 237 -10.12 -3.21 8.22
C ARG A 237 -10.43 -4.69 8.40
N ARG A 238 -9.49 -5.54 7.94
CA ARG A 238 -9.56 -7.01 7.96
C ARG A 238 -10.68 -7.60 7.09
N GLU A 239 -11.22 -6.85 6.14
CA GLU A 239 -12.04 -7.42 5.08
C GLU A 239 -11.15 -8.26 4.15
N ARG A 240 -11.60 -9.47 3.79
CA ARG A 240 -10.97 -10.28 2.74
C ARG A 240 -11.46 -9.79 1.38
N LEU A 241 -10.52 -9.51 0.50
CA LEU A 241 -10.73 -8.83 -0.76
C LEU A 241 -10.29 -9.73 -1.91
N ARG A 242 -10.96 -9.56 -3.05
CA ARG A 242 -10.46 -10.01 -4.35
C ARG A 242 -10.72 -8.98 -5.43
N PHE A 243 -9.90 -9.01 -6.47
CA PHE A 243 -10.05 -8.15 -7.64
C PHE A 243 -9.44 -8.84 -8.86
N GLY A 244 -10.10 -8.82 -10.01
CA GLY A 244 -9.60 -9.43 -11.24
C GLY A 244 -10.64 -10.25 -11.97
#